data_AF-A0A117RCB4-F1
#
_entry.id   AF-A0A117RCB4-F1
#
_cell.length_a   1.000
_cell.length_b   1.000
_cell.length_c   1.000
_cell.angle_alpha   90.00
_cell.angle_beta   90.00
_cell.angle_gamma   90.00
#
_symmetry.space_group_name_H-M   'P 1'
#
loop_
_entity.id
_entity.type
_entity.pdbx_description
1 polymer ?
#
loop_
_entity_poly.entity_id
_entity_poly.type
_entity_poly.pdbx_seq_one_letter_code
_entity_poly.pdbx_strand_id
1 'polypeptide(L)'
;MNTLGTIDRPLTHDPKKQAPMKPSTSEPAGSAIPDFTTTGATESRQNRTREMQLMQEALARAHMHERMHEAERERRAVRLATARRMQRRAERASMRARRALAMAVMQ
;
A
#
# COMPACT_ATOMS: atom_id res chain seq x y z
N MET A 1 33.83 7.51 3.56
CA MET A 1 32.43 7.91 3.30
C MET A 1 31.68 7.73 4.61
N ASN A 2 31.37 8.82 5.33
CA ASN A 2 30.84 8.76 6.69
C ASN A 2 29.41 9.30 6.71
N THR A 3 28.43 8.48 6.33
CA THR A 3 27.01 8.83 6.43
C THR A 3 26.49 8.32 7.78
N LEU A 4 26.34 9.22 8.75
CA LEU A 4 25.75 8.94 10.05
C LEU A 4 24.22 8.90 9.94
N GLY A 5 23.65 7.69 9.91
CA GLY A 5 22.21 7.42 9.93
C GLY A 5 21.85 6.18 9.11
N THR A 6 21.05 5.27 9.68
CA THR A 6 20.51 4.10 8.95
C THR A 6 19.12 4.43 8.43
N ILE A 7 18.67 3.80 7.33
CA ILE A 7 17.33 4.01 6.73
C ILE A 7 16.20 3.89 7.78
N ASP A 8 16.35 2.97 8.73
CA ASP A 8 15.36 2.75 9.80
C ASP A 8 15.50 3.71 11.00
N ARG A 9 16.53 4.59 11.01
CA ARG A 9 16.75 5.57 12.09
C ARG A 9 17.46 6.83 11.56
N PRO A 10 16.72 7.72 10.88
CA PRO A 10 17.31 8.95 10.34
C PRO A 10 17.78 9.86 11.47
N LEU A 11 19.00 10.40 11.33
CA LEU A 11 19.52 11.41 12.23
C LEU A 11 18.81 12.74 11.92
N THR A 12 18.00 13.24 12.85
CA THR A 12 17.34 14.55 12.68
C THR A 12 18.39 15.65 12.58
N HIS A 13 18.41 16.37 11.46
CA HIS A 13 19.16 17.62 11.32
C HIS A 13 18.23 18.78 11.64
N ASP A 14 18.28 19.21 12.90
CA ASP A 14 17.58 20.43 13.31
C ASP A 14 18.14 21.66 12.58
N PRO A 15 17.29 22.64 12.24
CA PRO A 15 17.74 23.84 11.55
C PRO A 15 18.71 24.62 12.45
N LYS A 16 20.00 24.61 12.08
CA LYS A 16 21.01 25.43 12.75
C LYS A 16 20.74 26.90 12.39
N LYS A 17 20.72 27.77 13.40
CA LYS A 17 20.71 29.23 13.18
C LYS A 17 21.92 29.57 12.31
N GLN A 18 21.67 29.98 11.07
CA GLN A 18 22.71 30.49 10.19
C GLN A 18 23.30 31.74 10.85
N ALA A 19 24.64 31.83 10.92
CA ALA A 19 25.29 33.06 11.34
C ALA A 19 24.87 34.20 10.40
N PRO A 20 24.76 35.45 10.87
CA PRO A 20 24.38 36.57 10.02
C PRO A 20 25.28 36.62 8.79
N MET A 21 24.73 36.29 7.62
CA MET A 21 25.46 36.44 6.37
C MET A 21 25.63 37.93 6.08
N LYS A 22 26.87 38.35 5.81
CA LYS A 22 27.10 39.66 5.23
C LYS A 22 26.51 39.66 3.81
N PRO A 23 25.65 40.63 3.43
CA PRO A 23 25.16 40.71 2.07
C PRO A 23 26.35 40.92 1.12
N SER A 24 26.39 40.13 0.05
CA SER A 24 27.39 40.27 -1.01
C SER A 24 27.25 41.66 -1.64
N THR A 25 28.30 42.46 -1.62
CA THR A 25 28.33 43.89 -2.02
C THR A 25 28.27 44.11 -3.55
N SER A 26 27.72 43.18 -4.31
CA SER A 26 27.69 43.27 -5.78
C SER A 26 26.30 43.53 -6.39
N GLU A 27 25.29 43.85 -5.58
CA GLU A 27 23.98 44.23 -6.11
C GLU A 27 23.86 45.76 -6.22
N PRO A 28 23.54 46.31 -7.40
CA PRO A 28 23.30 47.73 -7.54
C PRO A 28 22.04 48.10 -6.75
N ALA A 29 22.24 48.93 -5.71
CA ALA A 29 21.18 49.56 -4.95
C ALA A 29 20.39 50.51 -5.86
N GLY A 30 19.33 50.00 -6.49
CA GLY A 30 18.53 50.81 -7.40
C GLY A 30 17.68 50.02 -8.38
N SER A 31 16.96 49.00 -7.92
CA SER A 31 15.77 48.55 -8.63
C SER A 31 14.73 48.23 -7.59
N ALA A 32 13.78 49.16 -7.42
CA ALA A 32 12.51 48.82 -6.82
C ALA A 32 11.93 47.70 -7.70
N ILE A 33 12.10 46.46 -7.26
CA ILE A 33 11.41 45.33 -7.87
C ILE A 33 9.93 45.68 -7.65
N PRO A 34 9.15 46.03 -8.69
CA PRO A 34 7.72 46.10 -8.49
C PRO A 34 7.33 44.70 -8.00
N ASP A 35 6.53 44.63 -6.94
CA ASP A 35 5.90 43.39 -6.50
C ASP A 35 5.16 42.82 -7.70
N PHE A 36 5.87 42.03 -8.51
CA PHE A 36 5.29 41.31 -9.62
C PHE A 36 4.54 40.20 -8.92
N THR A 37 3.27 40.49 -8.63
CA THR A 37 2.26 39.50 -8.30
C THR A 37 2.34 38.49 -9.43
N THR A 38 3.11 37.44 -9.16
CA THR A 38 3.35 36.36 -10.10
C THR A 38 2.11 35.48 -10.05
N THR A 39 0.97 36.08 -10.40
CA THR A 39 -0.35 35.46 -10.46
C THR A 39 -0.33 34.32 -11.50
N GLY A 40 0.61 34.35 -12.45
CA GLY A 40 0.81 33.32 -13.49
C GLY A 40 1.78 32.16 -13.15
N ALA A 41 2.68 32.25 -12.17
CA ALA A 41 3.57 31.10 -11.84
C ALA A 41 2.87 30.06 -10.95
N THR A 42 1.81 30.46 -10.25
CA THR A 42 0.87 29.52 -9.65
C THR A 42 0.00 28.80 -10.70
N GLU A 43 -0.23 29.42 -11.86
CA GLU A 43 -0.95 28.77 -12.97
C GLU A 43 -0.08 27.72 -13.66
N SER A 44 1.24 27.91 -13.77
CA SER A 44 2.14 26.87 -14.33
C SER A 44 2.26 25.61 -13.45
N ARG A 45 1.95 25.70 -12.15
CA ARG A 45 1.78 24.53 -11.27
C ARG A 45 0.41 23.83 -11.44
N GLN A 46 -0.43 24.27 -12.38
CA GLN A 46 -1.65 23.55 -12.80
C GLN A 46 -1.35 22.24 -13.55
N ASN A 47 -0.09 21.94 -13.85
CA ASN A 47 0.35 20.58 -14.21
C ASN A 47 0.27 19.57 -13.04
N ARG A 48 -0.38 19.95 -11.93
CA ARG A 48 -1.11 19.02 -11.05
C ARG A 48 -2.54 18.88 -11.56
N THR A 49 -2.72 18.49 -12.81
CA THR A 49 -4.06 18.15 -13.30
C THR A 49 -4.51 16.92 -12.52
N ARG A 50 -5.65 17.03 -11.84
CA ARG A 50 -6.29 15.93 -11.10
C ARG A 50 -6.35 14.66 -11.97
N GLU A 51 -6.50 14.82 -13.28
CA GLU A 51 -6.48 13.73 -14.27
C GLU A 51 -5.15 12.98 -14.39
N MET A 52 -3.98 13.65 -14.33
CA MET A 52 -2.67 12.97 -14.40
C MET A 52 -2.39 12.12 -13.15
N GLN A 53 -2.96 12.48 -11.99
CA GLN A 53 -2.90 11.66 -10.78
C GLN A 53 -3.91 10.50 -10.80
N LEU A 54 -5.07 10.70 -11.47
CA LEU A 54 -6.14 9.72 -11.53
C LEU A 54 -5.80 8.48 -12.35
N MET A 55 -4.95 8.56 -13.38
CA MET A 55 -4.53 7.34 -14.11
C MET A 55 -3.77 6.36 -13.22
N GLN A 56 -2.84 6.86 -12.39
CA GLN A 56 -2.08 6.01 -11.47
C GLN A 56 -2.95 5.47 -10.35
N GLU A 57 -3.89 6.29 -9.86
CA GLU A 57 -4.85 5.86 -8.86
C GLU A 57 -5.83 4.80 -9.41
N ALA A 58 -6.31 4.98 -10.65
CA ALA A 58 -7.19 4.01 -11.32
C ALA A 58 -6.48 2.67 -11.52
N LEU A 59 -5.22 2.68 -11.94
CA LEU A 59 -4.39 1.48 -12.05
C LEU A 59 -4.17 0.82 -10.68
N ALA A 60 -3.86 1.59 -9.64
CA ALA A 60 -3.69 1.08 -8.29
C ALA A 60 -5.00 0.46 -7.74
N ARG A 61 -6.15 1.10 -7.98
CA ARG A 61 -7.47 0.57 -7.60
C ARG A 61 -7.80 -0.72 -8.37
N ALA A 62 -7.53 -0.78 -9.67
CA ALA A 62 -7.73 -1.98 -10.48
C ALA A 62 -6.86 -3.15 -9.98
N HIS A 63 -5.57 -2.89 -9.74
CA HIS A 63 -4.65 -3.88 -9.18
C HIS A 63 -5.10 -4.39 -7.80
N MET A 64 -5.52 -3.49 -6.91
CA MET A 64 -6.05 -3.89 -5.60
C MET A 64 -7.35 -4.70 -5.72
N HIS A 65 -8.21 -4.36 -6.68
CA HIS A 65 -9.42 -5.11 -6.94
C HIS A 65 -9.11 -6.53 -7.42
N GLU A 66 -8.16 -6.68 -8.34
CA GLU A 66 -7.67 -7.97 -8.81
C GLU A 66 -7.10 -8.82 -7.67
N ARG A 67 -6.25 -8.23 -6.81
CA ARG A 67 -5.70 -8.90 -5.62
C ARG A 67 -6.78 -9.36 -4.65
N MET A 68 -7.84 -8.56 -4.46
CA MET A 68 -8.97 -8.98 -3.64
C MET A 68 -9.73 -10.16 -4.26
N HIS A 69 -9.99 -10.14 -5.57
CA HIS A 69 -10.64 -11.24 -6.27
C HIS A 69 -9.83 -12.54 -6.18
N GLU A 70 -8.51 -12.46 -6.33
CA GLU A 70 -7.62 -13.61 -6.19
C GLU A 70 -7.68 -14.20 -4.78
N ALA A 71 -7.57 -13.34 -3.75
CA ALA A 71 -7.70 -13.77 -2.35
C ALA A 71 -9.06 -14.41 -2.05
N GLU A 72 -10.15 -13.90 -2.65
CA GLU A 72 -11.47 -14.52 -2.52
C GLU A 72 -11.55 -15.91 -3.17
N ARG A 73 -10.94 -16.08 -4.35
CA ARG A 73 -10.88 -17.37 -5.05
C ARG A 73 -10.11 -18.40 -4.22
N GLU A 74 -8.97 -18.03 -3.65
CA GLU A 74 -8.19 -18.89 -2.77
C GLU A 74 -9.00 -19.30 -1.53
N ARG A 75 -9.66 -18.34 -0.86
CA ARG A 75 -10.53 -18.63 0.30
C ARG A 75 -11.64 -19.61 -0.06
N ARG A 76 -12.27 -19.47 -1.23
CA ARG A 76 -13.30 -20.40 -1.72
C ARG A 76 -12.72 -21.79 -1.96
N ALA A 77 -11.55 -21.89 -2.60
CA ALA A 77 -10.88 -23.17 -2.85
C ALA A 77 -10.55 -23.91 -1.54
N VAL A 78 -10.00 -23.21 -0.54
CA VAL A 78 -9.72 -23.78 0.79
C VAL A 78 -11.00 -24.28 1.45
N ARG A 79 -12.07 -23.48 1.45
CA ARG A 79 -13.37 -23.89 2.02
C ARG A 79 -13.89 -25.16 1.36
N LEU A 80 -13.88 -25.24 0.03
CA LEU A 80 -14.32 -26.43 -0.70
C LEU A 80 -13.46 -27.66 -0.39
N ALA A 81 -12.13 -27.50 -0.29
CA ALA A 81 -11.23 -28.58 0.08
C ALA A 81 -11.52 -29.12 1.49
N THR A 82 -11.75 -28.23 2.46
CA THR A 82 -12.12 -28.61 3.84
C THR A 82 -13.48 -29.32 3.90
N ALA A 83 -14.48 -28.83 3.16
CA ALA A 83 -15.79 -29.47 3.08
C ALA A 83 -15.70 -30.89 2.53
N ARG A 84 -14.96 -31.10 1.42
CA ARG A 84 -14.73 -32.44 0.85
C ARG A 84 -13.99 -33.38 1.79
N ARG A 85 -13.04 -32.85 2.59
CA ARG A 85 -12.36 -33.64 3.62
C ARG A 85 -13.32 -34.08 4.71
N MET A 86 -14.20 -33.19 5.17
CA MET A 86 -15.21 -33.51 6.18
C MET A 86 -16.22 -34.53 5.66
N GLN A 87 -16.68 -34.40 4.41
CA GLN A 87 -17.57 -35.36 3.77
C GLN A 87 -16.97 -36.78 3.77
N ARG A 88 -15.73 -36.93 3.30
CA ARG A 88 -15.04 -38.24 3.30
C ARG A 88 -14.89 -38.82 4.72
N ARG A 89 -14.67 -37.97 5.72
CA ARG A 89 -14.60 -38.40 7.13
C ARG A 89 -15.96 -38.91 7.61
N ALA A 90 -17.04 -38.21 7.28
CA ALA A 90 -18.39 -38.62 7.61
C ALA A 90 -18.78 -39.95 6.93
N GLU A 91 -18.46 -40.12 5.65
CA GLU A 91 -18.68 -41.37 4.90
C GLU A 91 -17.92 -42.55 5.53
N ARG A 92 -16.66 -42.35 5.91
CA ARG A 92 -15.88 -43.39 6.60
C ARG A 92 -16.47 -43.72 7.97
N ALA A 93 -16.91 -42.72 8.72
CA ALA A 93 -17.53 -42.92 10.01
C ALA A 93 -18.86 -43.70 9.88
N SER A 94 -19.69 -43.35 8.88
CA SER A 94 -20.96 -44.04 8.64
C SER A 94 -20.75 -45.49 8.20
N MET A 95 -19.78 -45.76 7.32
CA MET A 95 -19.40 -47.13 6.94
C MET A 95 -18.92 -47.95 8.14
N ARG A 96 -18.09 -47.37 9.01
CA ARG A 96 -17.64 -48.02 10.24
C ARG A 96 -18.79 -48.32 11.19
N ALA A 97 -19.71 -47.37 11.38
CA ALA A 97 -20.88 -47.57 12.21
C ALA A 97 -21.79 -48.69 11.67
N ARG A 98 -22.07 -48.68 10.36
CA ARG A 98 -22.84 -49.75 9.69
C ARG A 98 -22.18 -51.12 9.86
N ARG A 99 -20.85 -51.19 9.70
CA ARG A 99 -20.10 -52.43 9.89
C ARG A 99 -20.15 -52.91 11.34
N ALA A 100 -20.03 -52.02 12.32
CA ALA A 100 -20.12 -52.35 13.73
C ALA A 100 -21.52 -52.89 14.09
N LEU A 101 -22.57 -52.24 13.59
CA LEU A 101 -23.95 -52.72 13.75
C LEU A 101 -24.15 -54.10 13.13
N ALA A 102 -23.67 -54.32 11.90
CA ALA A 102 -23.78 -55.62 11.24
C ALA A 102 -23.04 -56.73 12.03
N MET A 103 -21.86 -56.44 12.58
CA MET A 103 -21.16 -57.39 13.45
C MET A 103 -21.91 -57.65 14.76
N ALA A 104 -22.51 -56.62 15.37
CA ALA A 104 -23.28 -56.75 16.60
C ALA A 104 -24.57 -57.59 16.42
N VAL A 105 -25.14 -57.61 15.20
CA VAL A 105 -26.32 -58.41 14.88
C VAL A 105 -25.97 -59.87 14.52
N MET A 106 -24.75 -60.14 14.06
CA MET A 106 -24.28 -61.50 13.71
C MET A 106 -23.73 -62.30 14.89
N GLN A 107 -23.66 -61.73 16.09
CA GLN A 107 -23.32 -62.41 17.34
C GLN A 107 -24.58 -62.94 18.02
#